data_AF-A0A7S0Q9I6-F1
#
_entry.id   AF-A0A7S0Q9I6-F1
#
_cell.length_a   1.000
_cell.length_b   1.000
_cell.length_c   1.000
_cell.angle_alpha   90.00
_cell.angle_beta   90.00
_cell.angle_gamma   90.00
#
_symmetry.space_group_name_H-M   'P 1'
#
loop_
_entity.id
_entity.type
_entity.pdbx_description
1 polymer ?
#
loop_
_entity_poly.entity_id
_entity_poly.type
_entity_poly.pdbx_seq_one_letter_code
_entity_poly.pdbx_strand_id
1 'polypeptide(L)'
;VRFMKYGKNNEGYWTADLFGKQVDDLLDCFDCLHPDWQLMLEVDWSMNHANSRKDALHAGRMGVKYGGTQPTPHASFIDPKYAHLILGEAPPVRMISGEEVQLKAGDTQQFFFSENDPPPWHRCILTICR
;
A
#
# COMPACT_ATOMS: atom_id res chain seq x y z
N VAL A 1 9.04 -24.12 -2.12
CA VAL A 1 10.39 -23.65 -2.52
C VAL A 1 10.64 -23.95 -3.99
N ARG A 2 10.74 -22.91 -4.81
CA ARG A 2 11.13 -22.98 -6.22
C ARG A 2 12.66 -22.97 -6.36
N PHE A 3 13.16 -23.81 -7.27
CA PHE A 3 14.54 -23.73 -7.75
C PHE A 3 14.57 -23.07 -9.12
N MET A 4 15.17 -21.88 -9.20
CA MET A 4 15.25 -21.14 -10.46
C MET A 4 16.34 -21.70 -11.37
N LYS A 5 16.06 -21.77 -12.67
CA LYS A 5 17.02 -22.17 -13.69
C LYS A 5 17.38 -20.97 -14.54
N TYR A 6 18.57 -20.42 -14.34
CA TYR A 6 19.02 -19.23 -15.06
C TYR A 6 19.57 -19.56 -16.45
N GLY A 7 19.53 -18.58 -17.36
CA GLY A 7 20.21 -18.62 -18.65
C GLY A 7 19.27 -18.45 -19.85
N LYS A 8 19.87 -18.15 -21.01
CA LYS A 8 19.19 -17.84 -22.28
C LYS A 8 18.17 -18.90 -22.73
N ASN A 9 18.37 -20.16 -22.35
CA ASN A 9 17.50 -21.29 -22.70
C ASN A 9 16.69 -21.82 -21.50
N ASN A 10 16.67 -21.10 -20.38
CA ASN A 10 15.90 -21.45 -19.19
C ASN A 10 14.95 -20.28 -18.84
N GLU A 11 14.87 -19.88 -17.57
CA GLU A 11 13.97 -18.83 -17.08
C GLU A 11 14.50 -17.41 -17.30
N GLY A 12 15.56 -17.26 -18.13
CA GLY A 12 16.18 -15.98 -18.46
C GLY A 12 17.18 -15.51 -17.40
N TYR A 13 17.37 -14.19 -17.34
CA TYR A 13 18.20 -13.54 -16.33
C TYR A 13 17.40 -13.33 -15.04
N TRP A 14 18.11 -13.24 -13.92
CA TRP A 14 17.49 -12.89 -12.64
C TRP A 14 16.96 -11.45 -12.69
N THR A 15 15.66 -11.30 -12.46
CA THR A 15 14.93 -10.02 -12.50
C THR A 15 14.36 -9.69 -11.13
N ALA A 16 13.97 -8.44 -10.92
CA ALA A 16 13.27 -8.03 -9.70
C ALA A 16 11.98 -8.85 -9.41
N ASP A 17 11.22 -9.20 -10.45
CA ASP A 17 10.02 -10.03 -10.30
C ASP A 17 10.36 -11.46 -9.83
N LEU A 18 11.48 -12.00 -10.29
CA LEU A 18 11.97 -13.30 -9.83
C LEU A 18 12.46 -13.20 -8.38
N PHE A 19 13.18 -12.13 -8.03
CA PHE A 19 13.57 -11.87 -6.64
C PHE A 19 12.35 -11.80 -5.70
N GLY A 20 11.29 -11.06 -6.08
CA GLY A 20 10.06 -10.99 -5.28
C GLY A 20 9.45 -12.37 -5.03
N LYS A 21 9.32 -13.21 -6.07
CA LYS A 21 8.81 -14.59 -5.92
C LYS A 21 9.70 -15.46 -5.01
N GLN A 22 11.00 -15.22 -5.02
CA GLN A 22 11.96 -15.89 -4.15
C GLN A 22 11.76 -15.49 -2.69
N VAL A 23 11.50 -14.21 -2.45
CA VAL A 23 11.19 -13.69 -1.11
C VAL A 23 9.86 -14.26 -0.62
N ASP A 24 8.82 -14.33 -1.46
CA ASP A 24 7.53 -14.95 -1.08
C ASP A 24 7.73 -16.42 -0.66
N ASP A 25 8.44 -17.22 -1.48
CA ASP A 25 8.76 -18.61 -1.15
C ASP A 25 9.58 -18.75 0.15
N LEU A 26 10.48 -17.80 0.42
CA LEU A 26 11.28 -17.74 1.64
C LEU A 26 10.40 -17.45 2.85
N LEU A 27 9.48 -16.48 2.75
CA LEU A 27 8.56 -16.11 3.82
C LEU A 27 7.63 -17.27 4.17
N ASP A 28 7.03 -17.93 3.17
CA ASP A 28 6.17 -19.10 3.38
C ASP A 28 6.92 -20.22 4.14
N CYS A 29 8.18 -20.44 3.81
CA CYS A 29 9.00 -21.45 4.49
C CYS A 29 9.40 -21.00 5.89
N PHE A 30 9.73 -19.72 6.08
CA PHE A 30 10.09 -19.17 7.37
C PHE A 30 8.92 -19.25 8.35
N ASP A 31 7.72 -18.85 7.93
CA ASP A 31 6.51 -18.90 8.75
C ASP A 31 6.15 -20.34 9.16
N CYS A 32 6.43 -21.31 8.28
CA CYS A 32 6.22 -22.73 8.58
C CYS A 32 7.27 -23.29 9.57
N LEU A 33 8.53 -22.90 9.42
CA LEU A 33 9.64 -23.43 10.23
C LEU A 33 9.80 -22.71 11.58
N HIS A 34 9.44 -21.43 11.64
CA HIS A 34 9.70 -20.53 12.77
C HIS A 34 8.49 -19.61 13.03
N PRO A 35 7.31 -20.16 13.39
CA PRO A 35 6.07 -19.39 13.53
C PRO A 35 6.11 -18.31 14.63
N ASP A 36 7.01 -18.45 15.61
CA ASP A 36 7.13 -17.54 16.75
C ASP A 36 8.23 -16.49 16.57
N TRP A 37 8.90 -16.44 15.42
CA TRP A 37 10.05 -15.56 15.19
C TRP A 37 9.70 -14.42 14.24
N GLN A 38 10.43 -13.32 14.36
CA GLN A 38 10.37 -12.21 13.42
C GLN A 38 11.59 -12.24 12.49
N LEU A 39 11.34 -12.18 11.18
CA LEU A 39 12.41 -12.17 10.17
C LEU A 39 12.90 -10.74 9.90
N MET A 40 14.21 -10.55 9.91
CA MET A 40 14.88 -9.38 9.34
C MET A 40 15.69 -9.84 8.12
N LEU A 41 15.27 -9.42 6.93
CA LEU A 41 15.94 -9.76 5.68
C LEU A 41 16.89 -8.63 5.26
N GLU A 42 18.20 -8.90 5.32
CA GLU A 42 19.23 -8.00 4.82
C GLU A 42 19.74 -8.47 3.47
N VAL A 43 19.73 -7.58 2.47
CA VAL A 43 20.19 -7.87 1.11
C VAL A 43 21.19 -6.81 0.65
N ASP A 44 22.04 -7.15 -0.31
CA ASP A 44 23.01 -6.23 -0.89
C ASP A 44 22.34 -5.17 -1.79
N TRP A 45 23.05 -4.09 -2.13
CA TRP A 45 22.51 -3.03 -3.00
C TRP A 45 22.63 -3.40 -4.48
N SER A 46 21.86 -4.38 -4.92
CA SER A 46 21.72 -4.72 -6.35
C SER A 46 20.52 -3.99 -6.96
N MET A 47 20.57 -3.67 -8.27
CA MET A 47 19.49 -2.97 -8.98
C MET A 47 18.12 -3.65 -8.81
N ASN A 48 18.10 -4.98 -8.80
CA ASN A 48 16.86 -5.75 -8.68
C ASN A 48 16.23 -5.66 -7.28
N HIS A 49 17.02 -5.37 -6.24
CA HIS A 49 16.52 -5.14 -4.88
C HIS A 49 15.90 -3.75 -4.70
N ALA A 50 16.30 -2.78 -5.54
CA ALA A 50 15.77 -1.42 -5.50
C ALA A 50 14.45 -1.24 -6.30
N ASN A 51 13.91 -2.32 -6.87
CA ASN A 51 12.66 -2.23 -7.61
C ASN A 51 11.45 -2.14 -6.66
N SER A 52 10.43 -1.41 -7.10
CA SER A 52 9.19 -1.23 -6.35
C SER A 52 8.01 -1.66 -7.21
N ARG A 53 6.89 -2.03 -6.58
CA ARG A 53 5.64 -2.34 -7.31
C ARG A 53 5.26 -1.13 -8.18
N LYS A 54 4.62 -1.37 -9.33
CA LYS A 54 4.29 -0.30 -10.29
C LYS A 54 3.48 0.85 -9.67
N ASP A 55 2.66 0.51 -8.69
CA ASP A 55 1.76 1.33 -7.87
C ASP A 55 2.28 1.54 -6.42
N ALA A 56 3.53 1.16 -6.13
CA ALA A 56 4.13 1.41 -4.83
C ALA A 56 4.21 2.92 -4.56
N LEU A 57 3.99 3.29 -3.29
CA LEU A 57 4.12 4.67 -2.85
C LEU A 57 5.59 5.12 -2.99
N HIS A 58 5.85 6.02 -3.91
CA HIS A 58 7.18 6.55 -4.16
C HIS A 58 7.18 8.06 -3.91
N ALA A 59 7.88 8.52 -2.88
CA ALA A 59 7.88 9.92 -2.46
C ALA A 59 8.31 10.88 -3.61
N GLY A 60 9.28 10.48 -4.43
CA GLY A 60 9.69 11.26 -5.61
C GLY A 60 8.65 11.34 -6.73
N ARG A 61 7.57 10.53 -6.67
CA ARG A 61 6.41 10.58 -7.57
C ARG A 61 5.21 11.24 -6.90
N MET A 62 5.30 11.62 -5.63
CA MET A 62 4.27 12.38 -4.94
C MET A 62 4.44 13.86 -5.26
N GLY A 63 3.73 14.35 -6.27
CA GLY A 63 3.64 15.77 -6.57
C GLY A 63 2.57 16.45 -5.72
N VAL A 64 2.96 17.41 -4.87
CA VAL A 64 2.00 18.29 -4.15
C VAL A 64 1.29 19.25 -5.11
N LYS A 65 1.93 19.55 -6.26
CA LYS A 65 1.39 20.44 -7.28
C LYS A 65 0.36 19.73 -8.15
N TYR A 66 -0.66 20.47 -8.54
CA TYR A 66 -1.68 20.02 -9.49
C TYR A 66 -1.05 19.67 -10.86
N GLY A 67 -1.48 18.56 -11.48
CA GLY A 67 -1.11 18.20 -12.86
C GLY A 67 -0.05 17.11 -13.06
N GLY A 68 0.34 16.36 -12.02
CA GLY A 68 1.19 15.16 -12.15
C GLY A 68 0.40 13.85 -12.15
N THR A 69 0.97 12.77 -12.72
CA THR A 69 0.42 11.40 -12.62
C THR A 69 0.24 11.03 -11.16
N GLN A 70 -1.01 11.04 -10.68
CA GLN A 70 -1.32 10.67 -9.31
C GLN A 70 -1.19 9.15 -9.16
N PRO A 71 -0.50 8.64 -8.12
CA PRO A 71 -0.57 7.23 -7.76
C PRO A 71 -2.05 6.85 -7.54
N THR A 72 -2.46 5.66 -8.00
CA THR A 72 -3.80 5.14 -7.67
C THR A 72 -3.83 4.78 -6.18
N PRO A 73 -4.60 5.48 -5.34
CA PRO A 73 -4.65 5.16 -3.92
C PRO A 73 -5.36 3.82 -3.74
N HIS A 74 -4.79 2.93 -2.93
CA HIS A 74 -5.45 1.67 -2.57
C HIS A 74 -6.35 1.88 -1.35
N ALA A 75 -7.47 1.15 -1.33
CA ALA A 75 -8.34 1.10 -0.17
C ALA A 75 -7.67 0.28 0.95
N SER A 76 -7.71 0.79 2.17
CA SER A 76 -7.13 0.14 3.35
C SER A 76 -8.24 -0.41 4.23
N PHE A 77 -8.28 -1.73 4.39
CA PHE A 77 -9.20 -2.39 5.32
C PHE A 77 -8.65 -2.35 6.74
N ILE A 78 -9.47 -1.90 7.69
CA ILE A 78 -9.11 -1.84 9.10
C ILE A 78 -9.43 -3.20 9.72
N ASP A 79 -8.46 -4.11 9.70
CA ASP A 79 -8.60 -5.45 10.27
C ASP A 79 -9.00 -5.34 11.76
N PRO A 80 -10.14 -5.91 12.17
CA PRO A 80 -10.58 -5.90 13.56
C PRO A 80 -9.55 -6.41 14.56
N LYS A 81 -8.70 -7.38 14.18
CA LYS A 81 -7.64 -7.93 15.02
C LYS A 81 -6.56 -6.89 15.35
N TYR A 82 -6.27 -6.01 14.39
CA TYR A 82 -5.19 -5.02 14.48
C TYR A 82 -5.70 -3.58 14.58
N ALA A 83 -7.01 -3.38 14.69
CA ALA A 83 -7.64 -2.07 14.67
C ALA A 83 -7.09 -1.10 15.72
N HIS A 84 -6.68 -1.61 16.90
CA HIS A 84 -6.05 -0.82 17.96
C HIS A 84 -4.71 -0.20 17.55
N LEU A 85 -3.94 -0.87 16.68
CA LEU A 85 -2.68 -0.34 16.11
C LEU A 85 -2.95 0.61 14.94
N ILE A 86 -4.00 0.34 14.17
CA ILE A 86 -4.32 1.08 12.94
C ILE A 86 -4.99 2.43 13.25
N LEU A 87 -5.95 2.45 14.20
CA LEU A 87 -6.75 3.64 14.53
C LEU A 87 -6.10 4.52 15.61
N GLY A 88 -5.26 3.93 16.48
CA GLY A 88 -4.69 4.62 17.63
C GLY A 88 -5.74 5.06 18.67
N GLU A 89 -5.35 5.97 19.57
CA GLU A 89 -6.21 6.49 20.64
C GLU A 89 -7.28 7.48 20.13
N ALA A 90 -7.03 8.12 19.00
CA ALA A 90 -7.91 9.10 18.38
C ALA A 90 -8.22 8.68 16.93
N PRO A 91 -9.27 7.87 16.71
CA PRO A 91 -9.60 7.35 15.39
C PRO A 91 -9.89 8.48 14.39
N PRO A 92 -9.48 8.36 13.12
CA PRO A 92 -9.80 9.35 12.10
C PRO A 92 -11.32 9.43 11.87
N VAL A 93 -11.81 10.65 11.63
CA VAL A 93 -13.21 10.90 11.23
C VAL A 93 -13.32 11.00 9.71
N ARG A 94 -14.39 10.40 9.17
CA ARG A 94 -14.83 10.58 7.78
C ARG A 94 -16.18 11.30 7.77
N MET A 95 -16.42 12.09 6.73
CA MET A 95 -17.71 12.74 6.51
C MET A 95 -18.63 11.80 5.73
N ILE A 96 -19.77 11.43 6.31
CA ILE A 96 -20.83 10.71 5.60
C ILE A 96 -22.10 11.56 5.65
N SER A 97 -22.61 11.97 4.50
CA SER A 97 -23.84 12.77 4.35
C SER A 97 -23.87 14.04 5.22
N GLY A 98 -22.69 14.65 5.46
CA GLY A 98 -22.56 15.85 6.29
C GLY A 98 -22.39 15.57 7.79
N GLU A 99 -22.36 14.31 8.22
CA GLU A 99 -22.07 13.91 9.61
C GLU A 99 -20.64 13.40 9.74
N GLU A 100 -19.98 13.76 10.85
CA GLU A 100 -18.68 13.21 11.22
C GLU A 100 -18.86 11.81 11.82
N VAL A 101 -18.31 10.81 11.14
CA VAL A 101 -18.33 9.41 11.57
C VAL A 101 -16.90 8.95 11.80
N GLN A 102 -16.58 8.52 13.02
CA GLN A 102 -15.28 7.90 13.32
C GLN A 102 -15.15 6.56 12.60
N LEU A 103 -13.96 6.30 12.03
CA LEU A 103 -13.61 5.00 11.48
C LEU A 103 -13.58 3.94 12.59
N LYS A 104 -14.11 2.76 12.27
CA LYS A 104 -14.23 1.63 13.19
C LYS A 104 -13.49 0.40 12.64
N ALA A 105 -13.25 -0.56 13.51
CA ALA A 105 -12.82 -1.89 13.10
C ALA A 105 -13.79 -2.47 12.06
N GLY A 106 -13.25 -3.00 10.95
CA GLY A 106 -14.03 -3.52 9.83
C GLY A 106 -14.40 -2.47 8.78
N ASP A 107 -14.13 -1.19 9.01
CA ASP A 107 -14.28 -0.18 7.95
C ASP A 107 -13.15 -0.29 6.91
N THR A 108 -13.47 0.11 5.68
CA THR A 108 -12.49 0.34 4.63
C THR A 108 -12.30 1.83 4.46
N GLN A 109 -11.07 2.30 4.68
CA GLN A 109 -10.67 3.68 4.40
C GLN A 109 -10.25 3.81 2.93
N GLN A 110 -10.87 4.74 2.21
CA GLN A 110 -10.51 5.08 0.83
C GLN A 110 -9.83 6.46 0.83
N PHE A 111 -8.74 6.57 0.08
CA PHE A 111 -8.00 7.83 -0.12
C PHE A 111 -8.34 8.50 -1.47
N PHE A 112 -9.43 8.08 -2.08
CA PHE A 112 -10.00 8.68 -3.28
C PHE A 112 -11.52 8.81 -3.10
N PHE A 113 -12.14 9.71 -3.83
CA PHE A 113 -13.58 9.87 -3.85
C PHE A 113 -14.22 8.87 -4.82
N SER A 114 -15.14 8.05 -4.34
CA SER A 114 -15.92 7.13 -5.17
C SER A 114 -17.21 7.80 -5.69
N GLU A 115 -17.84 7.25 -6.72
CA GLU A 115 -19.12 7.78 -7.24
C GLU A 115 -20.27 7.77 -6.20
N ASN A 116 -20.15 6.93 -5.17
CA ASN A 116 -21.18 6.73 -4.15
C ASN A 116 -20.91 7.47 -2.84
N ASP A 117 -19.75 8.11 -2.68
CA ASP A 117 -19.49 8.89 -1.48
C ASP A 117 -20.44 10.13 -1.46
N PRO A 118 -20.69 10.74 -0.29
CA PRO A 118 -21.63 11.85 -0.18
C PRO A 118 -20.99 13.20 -0.53
N PRO A 119 -21.69 14.10 -1.27
CA PRO A 119 -21.20 15.45 -1.56
C PRO A 119 -21.10 16.33 -0.29
N PRO A 120 -20.32 17.45 -0.31
CA PRO A 120 -19.63 18.02 -1.47
C PRO A 120 -18.15 17.62 -1.56
N TRP A 121 -17.75 17.17 -2.75
CA TRP A 121 -16.40 16.71 -3.07
C TRP A 121 -15.35 17.82 -3.07
N HIS A 122 -15.78 19.03 -3.39
CA HIS A 122 -15.00 20.25 -3.30
C HIS A 122 -15.91 21.36 -2.79
N ARG A 123 -15.71 21.83 -1.56
CA ARG A 123 -16.13 23.19 -1.23
C ARG A 123 -15.08 24.10 -1.89
N CYS A 124 -15.39 24.60 -3.08
CA CYS A 124 -14.64 25.71 -3.65
C CYS A 124 -14.73 26.88 -2.66
N ILE A 125 -13.66 27.15 -1.92
CA ILE A 125 -13.54 28.32 -1.02
C ILE A 125 -13.33 29.63 -1.80
N LEU A 126 -13.45 29.62 -3.13
CA LEU A 126 -13.58 30.87 -3.90
C LEU A 126 -15.05 31.31 -3.93
N THR A 127 -15.60 31.58 -2.76
CA THR A 127 -16.42 32.79 -2.61
C THR A 127 -15.43 33.95 -2.64
N ILE A 128 -15.08 34.39 -3.85
CA ILE A 128 -14.63 35.77 -4.03
C ILE A 128 -15.85 36.61 -3.64
N CYS A 129 -15.84 37.06 -2.39
CA CYS A 129 -16.53 38.29 -2.04
C CYS A 129 -15.94 39.39 -2.92
N ARG A 130 -16.80 39.94 -3.78
CA ARG A 130 -16.66 41.09 -4.69
C ARG A 130 -16.28 40.76 -6.14
#